data_AF-A0A7C7JP68-F1
#
_entry.id   AF-A0A7C7JP68-F1
#
_cell.length_a   1.000
_cell.length_b   1.000
_cell.length_c   1.000
_cell.angle_alpha   90.00
_cell.angle_beta   90.00
_cell.angle_gamma   90.00
#
_symmetry.space_group_name_H-M   'P 1'
#
loop_
_entity.id
_entity.type
_entity.pdbx_description
1 polymer ?
#
loop_
_entity_poly.entity_id
_entity_poly.type
_entity_poly.pdbx_seq_one_letter_code
_entity_poly.pdbx_strand_id
1 'polypeptide(L)'
;MAAKKAKKNDEEIETEPVVAETDSEEEEIVIDVPEEAEPTVDDLPGVGPATAEKLREAGYEDLLSIAVMTPVELADSAELGEAVSVKIIAGAKKLANIGGFLSGGELLERRRQVQKLTSSSSNLDELLGGGFETQAICEVYGELLLAESASDYAMLMYTWHERQEFPF
;
A
#
# COMPACT_ATOMS: atom_id res chain seq x y z
N MET A 1 62.82 -6.69 44.62
CA MET A 1 61.63 -7.21 43.94
C MET A 1 60.39 -6.70 44.66
N ALA A 2 59.61 -5.83 44.05
CA ALA A 2 58.17 -5.69 44.27
C ALA A 2 57.64 -4.75 43.19
N ALA A 3 56.62 -5.22 42.48
CA ALA A 3 56.11 -4.66 41.26
C ALA A 3 55.04 -3.58 41.50
N LYS A 4 55.03 -2.60 40.60
CA LYS A 4 53.87 -2.09 39.85
C LYS A 4 52.58 -1.77 40.62
N LYS A 5 52.15 -0.49 40.57
CA LYS A 5 50.81 -0.19 40.07
C LYS A 5 50.74 1.21 39.45
N ALA A 6 50.58 1.21 38.12
CA ALA A 6 50.17 2.37 37.35
C ALA A 6 48.73 2.71 37.73
N LYS A 7 48.47 4.00 37.97
CA LYS A 7 47.15 4.56 38.23
C LYS A 7 46.41 4.62 36.90
N LYS A 8 45.52 3.66 36.66
CA LYS A 8 44.51 3.70 35.59
C LYS A 8 43.35 4.53 36.14
N ASN A 9 43.17 5.73 35.62
CA ASN A 9 41.92 6.47 35.80
C ASN A 9 40.91 5.82 34.84
N ASP A 10 39.98 5.05 35.41
CA ASP A 10 38.74 4.68 34.77
C ASP A 10 37.75 5.80 35.15
N GLU A 11 37.50 6.71 34.21
CA GLU A 11 36.46 7.73 34.33
C GLU A 11 35.20 7.10 33.73
N GLU A 12 34.27 6.70 34.62
CA GLU A 12 32.94 6.22 34.28
C GLU A 12 32.20 7.32 33.50
N ILE A 13 31.83 7.01 32.26
CA ILE A 13 30.90 7.84 31.48
C ILE A 13 29.50 7.47 31.99
N GLU A 14 29.01 8.25 32.95
CA GLU A 14 27.60 8.25 33.32
C GLU A 14 26.79 8.77 32.13
N THR A 15 26.20 7.86 31.35
CA THR A 15 25.17 8.22 30.37
C THR A 15 23.86 8.36 31.11
N GLU A 16 23.46 9.60 31.41
CA GLU A 16 22.08 9.88 31.82
C GLU A 16 21.12 9.52 30.68
N PRO A 17 19.96 8.89 30.98
CA PRO A 17 18.98 8.56 29.96
C PRO A 17 18.27 9.84 29.52
N VAL A 18 18.39 10.18 28.22
CA VAL A 18 17.57 11.20 27.59
C VAL A 18 16.16 10.64 27.51
N VAL A 19 15.31 11.04 28.46
CA VAL A 19 13.89 10.70 28.48
C VAL A 19 13.24 11.48 27.34
N ALA A 20 12.97 10.78 26.23
CA ALA A 20 12.10 11.31 25.19
C ALA A 20 10.67 11.27 25.73
N GLU A 21 10.16 12.43 26.15
CA GLU A 21 8.75 12.61 26.44
C GLU A 21 7.96 12.40 25.15
N THR A 22 7.31 11.25 25.03
CA THR A 22 6.31 10.97 24.02
C THR A 22 4.96 11.40 24.56
N ASP A 23 4.59 12.66 24.34
CA ASP A 23 3.19 13.05 24.30
C ASP A 23 2.59 12.48 23.03
N SER A 24 2.19 11.21 23.09
CA SER A 24 1.36 10.58 22.06
C SER A 24 -0.10 10.89 22.39
N GLU A 25 -0.54 12.07 21.99
CA GLU A 25 -1.97 12.32 21.78
C GLU A 25 -2.41 11.35 20.67
N GLU A 26 -3.20 10.34 21.03
CA GLU A 26 -3.85 9.45 20.08
C GLU A 26 -4.88 10.27 19.30
N GLU A 27 -4.42 10.94 18.24
CA GLU A 27 -5.31 11.50 17.23
C GLU A 27 -6.03 10.33 16.55
N GLU A 28 -7.29 10.10 16.90
CA GLU A 28 -8.19 9.28 16.09
C GLU A 28 -8.22 9.89 14.68
N ILE A 29 -7.59 9.20 13.73
CA ILE A 29 -7.51 9.63 12.35
C ILE A 29 -8.86 9.31 11.70
N VAL A 30 -9.78 10.27 11.75
CA VAL A 30 -11.02 10.21 10.97
C VAL A 30 -10.62 10.33 9.50
N ILE A 31 -10.61 9.20 8.79
CA ILE A 31 -10.49 9.20 7.34
C ILE A 31 -11.83 9.71 6.81
N ASP A 32 -11.94 11.02 6.60
CA ASP A 32 -12.99 11.60 5.77
C ASP A 32 -12.79 11.08 4.35
N VAL A 33 -13.30 9.88 4.06
CA VAL A 33 -13.47 9.41 2.68
C VAL A 33 -14.57 10.30 2.11
N PRO A 34 -14.27 11.24 1.18
CA PRO A 34 -15.32 11.97 0.53
C PRO A 34 -16.24 10.96 -0.16
N GLU A 35 -17.51 10.96 0.22
CA GLU A 35 -18.58 10.15 -0.36
C GLU A 35 -18.92 10.64 -1.78
N GLU A 36 -17.91 10.78 -2.65
CA GLU A 36 -18.14 10.90 -4.08
C GLU A 36 -18.41 9.48 -4.58
N ALA A 37 -19.63 9.25 -5.08
CA ALA A 37 -20.01 7.98 -5.67
C ALA A 37 -18.96 7.57 -6.71
N GLU A 38 -18.29 6.44 -6.48
CA GLU A 38 -17.28 5.95 -7.40
C GLU A 38 -17.92 5.78 -8.78
N PRO A 39 -17.31 6.37 -9.84
CA PRO A 39 -17.89 6.29 -11.17
C PRO A 39 -17.96 4.83 -11.60
N THR A 40 -19.15 4.41 -12.04
CA THR A 40 -19.42 3.03 -12.41
C THR A 40 -19.43 2.85 -13.93
N VAL A 41 -19.54 1.60 -14.39
CA VAL A 41 -19.63 1.26 -15.81
C VAL A 41 -20.84 1.93 -16.48
N ASP A 42 -21.91 2.21 -15.73
CA ASP A 42 -23.12 2.88 -16.21
C ASP A 42 -22.92 4.37 -16.51
N ASP A 43 -21.89 4.99 -15.91
CA ASP A 43 -21.56 6.41 -16.12
C ASP A 43 -20.74 6.64 -17.40
N LEU A 44 -20.39 5.57 -18.12
CA LEU A 44 -19.55 5.65 -19.30
C LEU A 44 -20.28 6.27 -20.51
N PRO A 45 -19.64 7.22 -21.23
CA PRO A 45 -20.23 7.85 -22.39
C PRO A 45 -20.46 6.83 -23.52
N GLY A 46 -21.71 6.64 -23.90
CA GLY A 46 -22.11 5.69 -24.94
C GLY A 46 -22.44 4.29 -24.41
N VAL A 47 -22.48 4.10 -23.09
CA VAL A 47 -23.02 2.89 -22.45
C VAL A 47 -24.48 3.15 -22.07
N GLY A 48 -25.38 2.37 -22.67
CA GLY A 48 -26.76 2.26 -22.22
C GLY A 48 -26.95 0.99 -21.39
N PRO A 49 -28.15 0.75 -20.82
CA PRO A 49 -28.41 -0.41 -19.95
C PRO A 49 -28.08 -1.75 -20.61
N ALA A 50 -28.37 -1.92 -21.91
CA ALA A 50 -28.04 -3.14 -22.64
C ALA A 50 -26.53 -3.31 -22.88
N THR A 51 -25.77 -2.22 -23.00
CA THR A 51 -24.30 -2.27 -23.15
C THR A 51 -23.64 -2.52 -21.81
N ALA A 52 -24.17 -1.94 -20.73
CA ALA A 52 -23.69 -2.19 -19.37
C ALA A 52 -23.88 -3.67 -18.98
N GLU A 53 -25.02 -4.27 -19.32
CA GLU A 53 -25.28 -5.70 -19.08
C GLU A 53 -24.27 -6.58 -19.81
N LYS A 54 -24.00 -6.33 -21.09
CA LYS A 54 -22.97 -7.04 -21.87
C LYS A 54 -21.57 -6.91 -21.28
N LEU A 55 -21.20 -5.72 -20.80
CA LEU A 55 -19.91 -5.49 -20.15
C LEU A 55 -19.79 -6.30 -18.85
N ARG A 56 -20.85 -6.34 -18.04
CA ARG A 56 -20.90 -7.15 -16.81
C ARG A 56 -20.89 -8.65 -17.09
N GLU A 57 -21.63 -9.11 -18.10
CA GLU A 57 -21.61 -10.51 -18.55
C GLU A 57 -20.22 -10.96 -19.02
N ALA A 58 -19.47 -10.05 -19.64
CA ALA A 58 -18.08 -10.26 -20.03
C ALA A 58 -17.07 -10.13 -18.86
N GLY A 59 -17.54 -9.83 -17.64
CA GLY A 59 -16.72 -9.72 -16.43
C GLY A 59 -16.09 -8.34 -16.19
N TYR A 60 -16.54 -7.31 -16.90
CA TYR A 60 -16.06 -5.93 -16.72
C TYR A 60 -17.00 -5.17 -15.78
N GLU A 61 -16.72 -5.27 -14.48
CA GLU A 61 -17.45 -4.54 -13.43
C GLU A 61 -16.75 -3.23 -13.02
N ASP A 62 -15.45 -3.12 -13.30
CA ASP A 62 -14.60 -2.02 -12.85
C ASP A 62 -14.05 -1.19 -14.03
N LEU A 63 -13.92 0.12 -13.83
CA LEU A 63 -13.45 1.04 -14.88
C LEU A 63 -11.98 0.82 -15.28
N LEU A 64 -11.09 0.42 -14.36
CA LEU A 64 -9.69 0.13 -14.70
C LEU A 64 -9.60 -1.07 -15.63
N SER A 65 -10.43 -2.10 -15.40
CA SER A 65 -10.45 -3.30 -16.23
C SER A 65 -10.77 -2.97 -17.69
N ILE A 66 -11.67 -2.03 -17.92
CA ILE A 66 -12.03 -1.54 -19.26
C ILE A 66 -10.95 -0.61 -19.82
N ALA A 67 -10.38 0.27 -18.99
CA ALA A 67 -9.44 1.29 -19.44
C ALA A 67 -8.10 0.75 -19.95
N VAL A 68 -7.68 -0.44 -19.48
CA VAL A 68 -6.43 -1.10 -19.90
C VAL A 68 -6.59 -1.99 -21.14
N MET A 69 -7.84 -2.24 -21.58
CA MET A 69 -8.13 -3.09 -22.72
C MET A 69 -7.81 -2.42 -24.07
N THR A 70 -7.56 -3.26 -25.09
CA THR A 70 -7.55 -2.77 -26.48
C THR A 70 -8.98 -2.74 -27.05
N PRO A 71 -9.27 -1.84 -28.03
CA PRO A 71 -10.60 -1.76 -28.63
C PRO A 71 -11.09 -3.06 -29.28
N VAL A 72 -10.18 -3.85 -29.84
CA VAL A 72 -10.48 -5.13 -30.50
C VAL A 72 -10.88 -6.17 -29.46
N GLU A 73 -10.08 -6.33 -28.39
CA GLU A 73 -10.39 -7.27 -27.31
C GLU A 73 -11.73 -6.93 -26.64
N LEU A 74 -12.01 -5.64 -26.38
CA LEU A 74 -13.28 -5.24 -25.77
C LEU A 74 -14.48 -5.49 -26.69
N ALA A 75 -14.29 -5.25 -28.00
CA ALA A 75 -15.32 -5.53 -28.99
C ALA A 75 -15.66 -7.03 -29.05
N ASP A 76 -14.64 -7.88 -29.04
CA ASP A 76 -14.80 -9.33 -29.10
C ASP A 76 -15.39 -9.90 -27.80
N SER A 77 -14.89 -9.48 -26.64
CA SER A 77 -15.32 -10.00 -25.33
C SER A 77 -16.73 -9.57 -24.94
N ALA A 78 -17.15 -8.34 -25.24
CA ALA A 78 -18.47 -7.83 -24.88
C ALA A 78 -19.47 -7.81 -26.06
N GLU A 79 -19.10 -8.41 -27.20
CA GLU A 79 -19.89 -8.43 -28.44
C GLU A 79 -20.38 -7.01 -28.84
N LEU A 80 -19.45 -6.06 -28.83
CA LEU A 80 -19.66 -4.65 -29.16
C LEU A 80 -19.01 -4.31 -30.50
N GLY A 81 -19.41 -3.20 -31.10
CA GLY A 81 -18.71 -2.67 -32.27
C GLY A 81 -17.42 -1.97 -31.86
N GLU A 82 -16.33 -2.18 -32.60
CA GLU A 82 -15.00 -1.58 -32.32
C GLU A 82 -15.06 -0.05 -32.14
N ALA A 83 -15.84 0.65 -32.97
CA ALA A 83 -16.04 2.10 -32.87
C ALA A 83 -16.72 2.55 -31.57
N VAL A 84 -17.54 1.68 -30.96
CA VAL A 84 -18.17 1.91 -29.64
C VAL A 84 -17.16 1.61 -28.55
N SER A 85 -16.42 0.50 -28.65
CA SER A 85 -15.35 0.11 -27.72
C SER A 85 -14.29 1.21 -27.54
N VAL A 86 -13.88 1.88 -28.63
CA VAL A 86 -12.95 3.03 -28.57
C VAL A 86 -13.50 4.15 -27.66
N LYS A 87 -14.79 4.47 -27.76
CA LYS A 87 -15.43 5.53 -26.97
C LYS A 87 -15.55 5.13 -25.51
N ILE A 88 -15.92 3.88 -25.25
CA ILE A 88 -16.04 3.32 -23.90
C ILE A 88 -14.67 3.35 -23.20
N ILE A 89 -13.62 2.85 -23.85
CA ILE A 89 -12.25 2.88 -23.30
C ILE A 89 -11.78 4.31 -23.04
N ALA A 90 -12.05 5.24 -23.96
CA ALA A 90 -11.69 6.64 -23.77
C ALA A 90 -12.46 7.31 -22.62
N GLY A 91 -13.72 6.92 -22.40
CA GLY A 91 -14.51 7.32 -21.23
C GLY A 91 -13.95 6.75 -19.94
N ALA A 92 -13.65 5.46 -19.92
CA ALA A 92 -13.11 4.75 -18.76
C ALA A 92 -11.76 5.33 -18.33
N LYS A 93 -10.86 5.63 -19.27
CA LYS A 93 -9.58 6.28 -18.97
C LYS A 93 -9.75 7.63 -18.27
N LYS A 94 -10.75 8.41 -18.66
CA LYS A 94 -11.02 9.72 -18.05
C LYS A 94 -11.62 9.59 -16.66
N LEU A 95 -12.64 8.73 -16.51
CA LEU A 95 -13.31 8.52 -15.23
C LEU A 95 -12.39 7.85 -14.19
N ALA A 96 -11.56 6.90 -14.62
CA ALA A 96 -10.56 6.26 -13.76
C ALA A 96 -9.28 7.10 -13.55
N ASN A 97 -9.22 8.33 -14.09
CA ASN A 97 -8.07 9.23 -14.01
C ASN A 97 -6.74 8.56 -14.48
N ILE A 98 -6.81 7.77 -15.55
CA ILE A 98 -5.68 7.03 -16.11
C ILE A 98 -5.04 7.85 -17.24
N GLY A 99 -3.73 8.04 -17.16
CA GLY A 99 -2.95 8.72 -18.21
C GLY A 99 -2.99 10.25 -18.17
N GLY A 100 -3.59 10.83 -17.12
CA GLY A 100 -3.40 12.24 -16.78
C GLY A 100 -1.97 12.51 -16.28
N PHE A 101 -1.49 13.73 -16.47
CA PHE A 101 -0.23 14.19 -15.90
C PHE A 101 -0.53 15.01 -14.65
N LEU A 102 0.21 14.75 -13.57
CA LEU A 102 0.24 15.61 -12.38
C LEU A 102 1.53 16.43 -12.39
N SER A 103 1.44 17.69 -11.93
CA SER A 103 2.64 18.48 -11.66
C SER A 103 3.38 17.97 -10.43
N GLY A 104 4.69 18.29 -10.33
CA GLY A 104 5.48 17.91 -9.17
C GLY A 104 4.96 18.50 -7.85
N GLY A 105 4.36 19.69 -7.89
CA GLY A 105 3.76 20.32 -6.72
C GLY A 105 2.51 19.58 -6.22
N GLU A 106 1.62 19.19 -7.13
CA GLU A 106 0.42 18.42 -6.79
C GLU A 106 0.78 17.01 -6.29
N LEU A 107 1.77 16.38 -6.91
CA LEU A 107 2.26 15.08 -6.46
C LEU A 107 2.88 15.16 -5.06
N LEU A 108 3.65 16.22 -4.77
CA LEU A 108 4.23 16.44 -3.45
C LEU A 108 3.13 16.59 -2.39
N GLU A 109 2.11 17.40 -2.67
CA GLU A 109 1.00 17.61 -1.74
C GLU A 109 0.22 16.32 -1.49
N ARG A 110 -0.07 15.54 -2.53
CA ARG A 110 -0.68 14.22 -2.40
C ARG A 110 0.17 13.27 -1.56
N ARG A 111 1.50 13.26 -1.76
CA ARG A 111 2.42 12.40 -1.00
C ARG A 111 2.59 12.82 0.47
N ARG A 112 2.25 14.06 0.86
CA ARG A 112 2.23 14.46 2.28
C ARG A 112 1.19 13.68 3.10
N GLN A 113 0.13 13.20 2.44
CA GLN A 113 -0.94 12.43 3.08
C GLN A 113 -0.60 10.93 3.19
N VAL A 114 0.55 10.49 2.66
CA VAL A 114 0.99 9.09 2.76
C VAL A 114 1.34 8.77 4.21
N GLN A 115 0.58 7.85 4.79
CA GLN A 115 0.83 7.33 6.13
C GLN A 115 1.93 6.26 6.10
N LYS A 116 2.60 6.07 7.24
CA LYS A 116 3.64 5.05 7.42
C LYS A 116 3.29 4.09 8.53
N LEU A 117 3.42 2.79 8.26
CA LEU A 117 3.23 1.71 9.21
C LEU A 117 4.57 1.36 9.85
N THR A 118 4.62 1.33 11.19
CA THR A 118 5.83 0.91 11.91
C THR A 118 6.10 -0.58 11.68
N SER A 119 7.38 -0.94 11.51
CA SER A 119 7.87 -2.32 11.51
C SER A 119 8.06 -2.88 12.93
N SER A 120 7.71 -2.12 13.97
CA SER A 120 8.03 -2.38 15.39
C SER A 120 9.53 -2.45 15.70
N SER A 121 10.39 -2.06 14.76
CA SER A 121 11.85 -1.98 14.93
C SER A 121 12.32 -0.57 14.60
N SER A 122 12.83 0.13 15.61
CA SER A 122 13.32 1.52 15.46
C SER A 122 14.36 1.65 14.35
N ASN A 123 15.27 0.69 14.24
CA ASN A 123 16.36 0.72 13.27
C ASN A 123 15.86 0.49 11.83
N LEU A 124 14.86 -0.38 11.66
CA LEU A 124 14.28 -0.64 10.35
C LEU A 124 13.37 0.52 9.92
N ASP A 125 12.61 1.09 10.85
CA ASP A 125 11.80 2.27 10.56
C ASP A 125 12.66 3.47 10.19
N GLU A 126 13.78 3.71 10.89
CA GLU A 126 14.74 4.76 10.53
C GLU A 126 15.34 4.52 9.13
N LEU A 127 15.70 3.27 8.81
CA LEU A 127 16.20 2.90 7.48
C LEU A 127 15.16 3.15 6.37
N LEU A 128 13.88 2.90 6.65
CA LEU A 128 12.76 3.13 5.72
C LEU A 128 12.25 4.59 5.76
N GLY A 129 12.85 5.46 6.57
CA GLY A 129 12.45 6.86 6.70
C GLY A 129 11.10 7.04 7.38
N GLY A 130 10.81 6.25 8.41
CA GLY A 130 9.60 6.29 9.24
C GLY A 130 8.69 5.05 9.12
N GLY A 131 9.11 3.98 8.45
CA GLY A 131 8.34 2.75 8.29
C GLY A 131 7.80 2.52 6.87
N PHE A 132 6.92 1.53 6.71
CA PHE A 132 6.34 1.12 5.43
C PHE A 132 5.28 2.12 4.95
N GLU A 133 5.43 2.65 3.74
CA GLU A 133 4.51 3.64 3.17
C GLU A 133 3.20 2.99 2.70
N THR A 134 2.07 3.61 3.04
CA THR A 134 0.77 3.34 2.38
C THR A 134 0.80 3.83 0.93
N GLN A 135 -0.12 3.34 0.08
CA GLN A 135 -0.14 3.64 -1.37
C GLN A 135 1.15 3.23 -2.11
N ALA A 136 1.96 2.35 -1.51
CA ALA A 136 3.14 1.75 -2.11
C ALA A 136 3.09 0.22 -1.89
N ILE A 137 3.68 -0.52 -2.83
CA ILE A 137 3.89 -1.95 -2.67
C ILE A 137 5.31 -2.13 -2.11
N CYS A 138 5.42 -2.69 -0.90
CA CYS A 138 6.69 -2.96 -0.26
C CYS A 138 6.98 -4.47 -0.33
N GLU A 139 8.06 -4.84 -1.04
CA GLU A 139 8.53 -6.22 -1.14
C GLU A 139 9.73 -6.43 -0.23
N VAL A 140 9.69 -7.49 0.59
CA VAL A 140 10.81 -7.90 1.46
C VAL A 140 11.32 -9.25 0.97
N TYR A 141 12.58 -9.29 0.56
CA TYR A 141 13.24 -10.49 0.06
C TYR A 141 14.50 -10.82 0.88
N GLY A 142 14.71 -12.09 1.19
CA GLY A 142 15.89 -12.58 1.89
C GLY A 142 16.02 -14.10 1.81
N GLU A 143 17.24 -14.61 2.01
CA GLU A 143 17.48 -16.05 2.13
C GLU A 143 16.93 -16.55 3.47
N LEU A 144 16.24 -17.69 3.45
CA LEU A 144 15.77 -18.34 4.68
C LEU A 144 16.98 -18.90 5.43
N LEU A 145 17.39 -18.23 6.51
CA LEU A 145 18.61 -18.60 7.23
C LEU A 145 18.40 -19.42 8.52
N LEU A 146 17.20 -19.88 8.87
CA LEU A 146 17.06 -20.91 9.92
C LEU A 146 15.65 -21.54 9.96
N ALA A 147 15.55 -22.75 9.42
CA ALA A 147 14.73 -23.81 10.00
C ALA A 147 15.52 -25.10 9.80
N GLU A 148 16.17 -25.61 10.85
CA GLU A 148 16.81 -26.93 10.79
C GLU A 148 15.75 -28.05 10.64
N SER A 149 14.47 -27.77 10.91
CA SER A 149 13.42 -28.77 10.83
C SER A 149 12.03 -28.20 10.53
N ALA A 150 11.16 -29.04 9.96
CA ALA A 150 9.79 -28.70 9.57
C ALA A 150 8.88 -28.28 10.74
N SER A 151 9.26 -28.56 11.99
CA SER A 151 8.49 -28.15 13.18
C SER A 151 8.54 -26.65 13.43
N ASP A 152 9.63 -25.97 13.04
CA ASP A 152 9.79 -24.53 13.23
C ASP A 152 8.84 -23.75 12.30
N TYR A 153 8.57 -24.29 11.10
CA TYR A 153 7.61 -23.74 10.14
C TYR A 153 6.17 -23.83 10.64
N ALA A 154 5.83 -24.96 11.28
CA ALA A 154 4.51 -25.13 11.90
C ALA A 154 4.32 -24.10 13.01
N MET A 155 5.31 -23.91 13.89
CA MET A 155 5.25 -22.90 14.95
C MET A 155 5.06 -21.48 14.41
N LEU A 156 5.82 -21.05 13.40
CA LEU A 156 5.67 -19.71 12.80
C LEU A 156 4.28 -19.48 12.18
N MET A 157 3.72 -20.48 11.49
CA MET A 157 2.37 -20.41 10.92
C MET A 157 1.27 -20.45 11.98
N TYR A 158 1.43 -21.27 13.03
CA TYR A 158 0.51 -21.32 14.17
C TYR A 158 0.51 -20.00 14.95
N THR A 159 1.69 -19.43 15.22
CA THR A 159 1.82 -18.15 15.96
C THR A 159 1.26 -16.97 15.15
N TRP A 160 1.35 -17.03 13.80
CA TRP A 160 0.76 -16.01 12.92
C TRP A 160 -0.77 -16.14 12.83
N HIS A 161 -1.30 -17.37 12.80
CA HIS A 161 -2.75 -17.63 12.83
C HIS A 161 -3.39 -17.24 14.17
N GLU A 162 -2.74 -17.51 15.31
CA GLU A 162 -3.25 -17.12 16.64
C GLU A 162 -3.22 -15.61 16.90
N ARG A 163 -2.44 -14.84 16.14
CA ARG A 163 -2.41 -13.36 16.23
C ARG A 163 -3.45 -12.65 15.37
N GLN A 164 -4.21 -13.38 14.54
CA GLN A 164 -5.30 -12.82 13.72
C GLN A 164 -6.63 -12.75 14.48
N GLU A 165 -6.70 -13.26 15.72
CA GLU A 165 -7.83 -13.03 16.61
C GLU A 165 -7.68 -11.70 17.36
N PHE A 166 -7.82 -10.59 16.63
CA PHE A 166 -8.17 -9.32 17.26
C PHE A 166 -9.69 -9.28 17.48
N PRO A 167 -10.18 -9.09 18.71
CA PRO A 167 -11.59 -8.78 18.92
C PRO A 167 -11.84 -7.35 18.40
N PHE A 168 -12.77 -7.23 17.45
CA PHE A 168 -13.46 -5.97 17.19
C PHE A 168 -14.43 -5.67 18.34
#